data_AF-A0A377HNY5-F1
#
_entry.id   AF-A0A377HNY5-F1
#
_cell.length_a   1.000
_cell.length_b   1.000
_cell.length_c   1.000
_cell.angle_alpha   90.00
_cell.angle_beta   90.00
_cell.angle_gamma   90.00
#
_symmetry.space_group_name_H-M   'P 1'
#
loop_
_entity.id
_entity.type
_entity.pdbx_description
1 polymer ?
#
loop_
_entity_poly.entity_id
_entity_poly.type
_entity_poly.pdbx_seq_one_letter_code
_entity_poly.pdbx_strand_id
1 'polypeptide(L)'
;MSHSNCAIVPAYSVSEDVFRTVNDIAGAVFDNNIISLSFNGGVTKYTSSSNALIKCKLKTAYLEATLYVDKSEVERLTGFEFCYMDEKYLSYLMSQHLLKYGLYFESVIFGGRELEEYLLAKASLTLEHIKMDVMVEIDSLLVDKAMLMHRHAQLPGTLPLNTSLSLLETVLDSNEILSLSTEDVILVYPK
;
A
#
# COMPACT_ATOMS: atom_id res chain seq x y z
N MET A 1 -29.64 6.72 27.98
CA MET A 1 -28.67 7.19 26.98
C MET A 1 -27.87 5.98 26.54
N SER A 2 -28.00 5.54 25.29
CA SER A 2 -27.27 4.36 24.81
C SER A 2 -25.83 4.76 24.50
N HIS A 3 -24.88 4.22 25.25
CA HIS A 3 -23.48 4.25 24.86
C HIS A 3 -23.36 3.45 23.55
N SER A 4 -23.15 4.14 22.45
CA SER A 4 -22.78 3.52 21.18
C SER A 4 -21.42 2.87 21.36
N ASN A 5 -21.40 1.57 21.68
CA ASN A 5 -20.19 0.77 21.68
C ASN A 5 -19.57 0.85 20.29
N CYS A 6 -18.45 1.56 20.16
CA CYS A 6 -17.65 1.58 18.95
C CYS A 6 -16.98 0.20 18.84
N ALA A 7 -17.64 -0.72 18.11
CA ALA A 7 -17.05 -2.02 17.82
C ALA A 7 -16.04 -1.84 16.67
N ILE A 8 -14.77 -2.11 16.96
CA ILE A 8 -13.74 -2.20 15.93
C ILE A 8 -13.99 -3.51 15.18
N VAL A 9 -14.53 -3.41 13.97
CA VAL A 9 -14.73 -4.56 13.07
C VAL A 9 -13.56 -4.61 12.10
N PRO A 10 -12.88 -5.76 11.93
CA PRO A 10 -11.80 -5.89 10.96
C PRO A 10 -12.33 -5.68 9.55
N ALA A 11 -11.58 -4.94 8.72
CA ALA A 11 -11.95 -4.67 7.33
C ALA A 11 -11.93 -5.94 6.45
N TYR A 12 -11.10 -6.92 6.81
CA TYR A 12 -11.00 -8.22 6.15
C TYR A 12 -10.29 -9.23 7.06
N SER A 13 -10.57 -10.53 6.83
CA SER A 13 -9.86 -11.65 7.46
C SER A 13 -8.75 -12.15 6.54
N VAL A 14 -7.59 -12.47 7.11
CA VAL A 14 -6.43 -13.04 6.40
C VAL A 14 -6.16 -14.45 6.86
N SER A 15 -5.73 -15.33 5.95
CA SER A 15 -5.19 -16.64 6.30
C SER A 15 -3.83 -16.49 7.00
N GLU A 16 -3.41 -17.52 7.72
CA GLU A 16 -2.09 -17.53 8.37
C GLU A 16 -0.95 -17.43 7.35
N ASP A 17 -1.09 -18.06 6.18
CA ASP A 17 -0.11 -18.00 5.11
C ASP A 17 0.03 -16.58 4.54
N VAL A 18 -1.09 -15.92 4.24
CA VAL A 18 -1.10 -14.52 3.79
C VAL A 18 -0.47 -13.62 4.85
N PHE A 19 -0.81 -13.81 6.13
CA PHE A 19 -0.23 -13.04 7.22
C PHE A 19 1.30 -13.20 7.30
N ARG A 20 1.80 -14.43 7.18
CA ARG A 20 3.25 -14.70 7.17
C ARG A 20 3.94 -14.03 5.98
N THR A 21 3.40 -14.20 4.77
CA THR A 21 3.94 -13.58 3.56
C THR A 21 3.97 -12.06 3.67
N VAL A 22 2.90 -11.44 4.17
CA VAL A 22 2.83 -9.99 4.39
C VAL A 22 3.91 -9.54 5.37
N ASN A 23 4.13 -10.26 6.46
CA ASN A 23 5.19 -9.92 7.43
C ASN A 23 6.59 -10.10 6.85
N ASP A 24 6.81 -11.14 6.05
CA ASP A 24 8.11 -11.36 5.40
C ASP A 24 8.48 -10.20 4.47
N ILE A 25 7.50 -9.67 3.73
CA ILE A 25 7.73 -8.63 2.70
C ILE A 25 7.53 -7.21 3.21
N ALA A 26 6.91 -6.98 4.36
CA ALA A 26 6.64 -5.64 4.86
C ALA A 26 7.93 -4.82 5.04
N GLY A 27 8.09 -3.76 4.23
CA GLY A 27 9.30 -2.93 4.24
C GLY A 27 10.54 -3.62 3.66
N ALA A 28 10.37 -4.78 3.04
CA ALA A 28 11.43 -5.50 2.37
C ALA A 28 11.64 -4.98 0.94
N VAL A 29 12.85 -5.17 0.44
CA VAL A 29 13.23 -4.93 -0.94
C VAL A 29 13.86 -6.20 -1.48
N PHE A 30 13.30 -6.72 -2.56
CA PHE A 30 14.01 -7.67 -3.41
C PHE A 30 14.86 -6.87 -4.40
N ASP A 31 16.16 -7.16 -4.51
CA ASP A 31 17.04 -6.51 -5.49
C ASP A 31 18.08 -7.50 -6.01
N ASN A 32 18.10 -7.72 -7.33
CA ASN A 32 19.11 -8.55 -8.01
C ASN A 32 20.01 -7.73 -8.97
N ASN A 33 20.08 -6.41 -8.78
CA ASN A 33 20.75 -5.39 -9.61
C ASN A 33 20.11 -5.13 -10.98
N ILE A 34 19.20 -5.98 -11.45
CA ILE A 34 18.46 -5.79 -12.70
C ILE A 34 17.03 -5.34 -12.37
N ILE A 35 16.45 -5.96 -11.35
CA ILE A 35 15.10 -5.76 -10.88
C ILE A 35 15.15 -5.48 -9.40
N SER A 36 14.53 -4.38 -9.01
CA SER A 36 14.26 -4.06 -7.61
C SER A 36 12.75 -3.96 -7.39
N LEU A 37 12.22 -4.75 -6.47
CA LEU A 37 10.82 -4.69 -6.03
C LEU A 37 10.80 -4.27 -4.55
N SER A 38 10.38 -3.03 -4.29
CA SER A 38 10.32 -2.43 -2.96
C SER A 38 8.90 -2.47 -2.44
N PHE A 39 8.65 -3.23 -1.37
CA PHE A 39 7.35 -3.30 -0.72
C PHE A 39 7.22 -2.13 0.25
N ASN A 40 6.36 -1.17 -0.08
CA ASN A 40 6.26 0.10 0.65
C ASN A 40 5.39 0.01 1.92
N GLY A 41 5.02 -1.21 2.31
CA GLY A 41 4.15 -1.49 3.44
C GLY A 41 2.66 -1.28 3.12
N GLY A 42 1.82 -2.02 3.83
CA GLY A 42 0.37 -1.99 3.68
C GLY A 42 -0.15 -2.98 2.66
N VAL A 43 -1.30 -3.57 3.00
CA VAL A 43 -2.06 -4.47 2.14
C VAL A 43 -3.45 -3.89 2.00
N THR A 44 -4.01 -3.97 0.80
CA THR A 44 -5.34 -3.43 0.53
C THR A 44 -6.07 -4.34 -0.43
N LYS A 45 -7.40 -4.35 -0.32
CA LYS A 45 -8.24 -4.88 -1.38
C LYS A 45 -8.38 -3.81 -2.45
N TYR A 46 -8.37 -4.22 -3.71
CA TYR A 46 -8.64 -3.26 -4.76
C TYR A 46 -10.07 -2.74 -4.62
N THR A 47 -10.23 -1.44 -4.40
CA THR A 47 -11.52 -0.78 -4.54
C THR A 47 -11.62 -0.30 -5.97
N SER A 48 -12.58 -0.85 -6.75
CA SER A 48 -12.83 -0.50 -8.15
C SER A 48 -12.54 0.97 -8.44
N SER A 49 -11.44 1.24 -9.13
CA SER A 49 -11.22 2.53 -9.77
C SER A 49 -11.80 2.49 -11.20
N SER A 50 -12.11 3.66 -11.75
CA SER A 50 -12.53 3.78 -13.15
C SER A 50 -11.45 3.42 -14.16
N ASN A 51 -10.20 3.24 -13.70
CA ASN A 51 -9.05 3.05 -14.57
C ASN A 51 -8.83 1.56 -14.87
N ALA A 52 -8.41 1.28 -16.10
CA ALA A 52 -8.01 -0.06 -16.49
C ALA A 52 -6.66 -0.40 -15.85
N LEU A 53 -6.50 -1.66 -15.49
CA LEU A 53 -5.25 -2.22 -14.97
C LEU A 53 -4.65 -3.17 -15.99
N ILE A 54 -3.33 -3.20 -16.06
CA ILE A 54 -2.59 -4.15 -16.85
C ILE A 54 -2.08 -5.23 -15.92
N LYS A 55 -2.50 -6.46 -16.16
CA LYS A 55 -2.04 -7.64 -15.44
C LYS A 55 -0.75 -8.13 -16.09
N CYS A 56 0.28 -8.23 -15.28
CA CYS A 56 1.58 -8.74 -15.66
C CYS A 56 1.99 -9.88 -14.73
N LYS A 57 2.82 -10.79 -15.24
CA LYS A 57 3.49 -11.79 -14.44
C LYS A 57 4.99 -11.51 -14.44
N LEU A 58 5.56 -11.29 -13.26
CA LEU A 58 7.00 -11.18 -13.08
C LEU A 58 7.55 -12.56 -12.73
N LYS A 59 8.54 -13.04 -13.48
CA LYS A 59 9.20 -14.32 -13.23
C LYS A 59 10.70 -14.21 -13.45
N THR A 60 11.44 -14.48 -12.39
CA THR A 60 12.90 -14.59 -12.35
C THR A 60 13.30 -15.88 -11.63
N ALA A 61 14.59 -16.12 -11.45
CA ALA A 61 15.08 -17.28 -10.69
C ALA A 61 14.67 -17.27 -9.21
N TYR A 62 14.44 -16.09 -8.62
CA TYR A 62 14.24 -15.91 -7.17
C TYR A 62 12.93 -15.18 -6.81
N LEU A 63 12.14 -14.81 -7.80
CA LEU A 63 10.91 -14.04 -7.64
C LEU A 63 9.92 -14.42 -8.72
N GLU A 64 8.73 -14.88 -8.32
CA GLU A 64 7.53 -15.02 -9.15
C GLU A 64 6.38 -14.25 -8.50
N ALA A 65 5.69 -13.40 -9.25
CA ALA A 65 4.60 -12.59 -8.74
C ALA A 65 3.63 -12.16 -9.84
N THR A 66 2.34 -12.12 -9.54
CA THR A 66 1.34 -11.40 -10.33
C THR A 66 1.32 -9.93 -9.92
N LEU A 67 1.46 -9.04 -10.90
CA LEU A 67 1.51 -7.60 -10.74
C LEU A 67 0.35 -6.94 -11.50
N TYR A 68 -0.22 -5.91 -10.91
CA TYR A 68 -1.18 -5.03 -11.57
C TYR A 68 -0.61 -3.63 -11.62
N VAL A 69 -0.63 -3.06 -12.83
CA VAL A 69 -0.12 -1.71 -13.09
C VAL A 69 -1.24 -0.86 -13.64
N ASP A 70 -1.39 0.36 -13.13
CA ASP A 70 -2.34 1.31 -13.71
C ASP A 70 -2.00 1.59 -15.17
N LYS A 71 -3.03 1.57 -16.03
CA LYS A 71 -2.88 1.88 -17.45
C LYS A 71 -2.16 3.21 -17.66
N SER A 72 -2.51 4.24 -16.89
CA SER A 72 -1.88 5.56 -16.96
C SER A 72 -0.37 5.52 -16.69
N GLU A 73 0.07 4.61 -15.82
CA GLU A 73 1.49 4.45 -15.50
C GLU A 73 2.25 3.78 -16.65
N VAL A 74 1.62 2.83 -17.33
CA VAL A 74 2.20 2.21 -18.53
C VAL A 74 2.19 3.17 -19.72
N GLU A 75 1.13 3.96 -19.91
CA GLU A 75 1.07 5.04 -20.91
C GLU A 75 2.20 6.07 -20.68
N ARG A 76 2.42 6.48 -19.42
CA ARG A 76 3.52 7.37 -19.04
C ARG A 76 4.89 6.80 -19.41
N LEU A 77 5.09 5.50 -19.22
CA LEU A 77 6.37 4.85 -19.45
C LEU A 77 6.66 4.55 -20.92
N THR A 78 5.63 4.18 -21.67
CA THR A 78 5.77 3.76 -23.07
C THR A 78 5.59 4.93 -24.05
N GLY A 79 4.91 6.01 -23.62
CA GLY A 79 4.60 7.16 -24.48
C GLY A 79 3.47 6.91 -25.47
N PHE A 80 2.73 5.80 -25.35
CA PHE A 80 1.61 5.45 -26.22
C PHE A 80 0.29 5.54 -25.45
N GLU A 81 -0.78 6.02 -26.11
CA GLU A 81 -2.13 5.95 -25.58
C GLU A 81 -2.78 4.60 -25.92
N PHE A 82 -3.19 3.87 -24.88
CA PHE A 82 -3.73 2.51 -25.00
C PHE A 82 -5.20 2.49 -25.45
N CYS A 83 -5.88 3.64 -25.54
CA CYS A 83 -7.29 3.74 -25.93
C CYS A 83 -7.62 3.21 -27.34
N TYR A 84 -6.62 3.10 -28.21
CA TYR A 84 -6.82 2.76 -29.63
C TYR A 84 -6.11 1.46 -30.05
N MET A 85 -5.49 0.74 -29.11
CA MET A 85 -4.70 -0.44 -29.40
C MET A 85 -5.45 -1.71 -29.00
N ASP A 86 -5.39 -2.72 -29.86
CA ASP A 86 -5.88 -4.04 -29.49
C ASP A 86 -4.96 -4.70 -28.44
N GLU A 87 -5.52 -5.62 -27.66
CA GLU A 87 -4.80 -6.29 -26.58
C GLU A 87 -3.60 -7.11 -27.08
N LYS A 88 -3.66 -7.64 -28.31
CA LYS A 88 -2.57 -8.42 -28.90
C LYS A 88 -1.37 -7.54 -29.23
N TYR A 89 -1.61 -6.35 -29.74
CA TYR A 89 -0.60 -5.36 -30.06
C TYR A 89 0.03 -4.79 -28.79
N LEU A 90 -0.78 -4.54 -27.76
CA LEU A 90 -0.29 -4.17 -26.43
C LEU A 90 0.60 -5.26 -25.82
N SER A 91 0.15 -6.51 -25.88
CA SER A 91 0.93 -7.67 -25.44
C SER A 91 2.28 -7.74 -26.17
N TYR A 92 2.28 -7.52 -27.49
CA TYR A 92 3.49 -7.49 -28.31
C TYR A 92 4.45 -6.37 -27.90
N LEU A 93 3.97 -5.12 -27.80
CA LEU A 93 4.78 -3.98 -27.39
C LEU A 93 5.38 -4.19 -25.99
N MET A 94 4.55 -4.57 -25.03
CA MET A 94 4.99 -4.85 -23.66
C MET A 94 6.05 -5.94 -23.63
N SER A 95 5.85 -7.02 -24.40
CA SER A 95 6.83 -8.11 -24.51
C SER A 95 8.16 -7.61 -25.09
N GLN A 96 8.17 -6.74 -26.10
CA GLN A 96 9.43 -6.20 -26.64
C GLN A 96 10.25 -5.42 -25.61
N HIS A 97 9.58 -4.68 -24.73
CA HIS A 97 10.26 -3.81 -23.76
C HIS A 97 10.59 -4.50 -22.43
N LEU A 98 9.74 -5.41 -21.97
CA LEU A 98 9.72 -5.89 -20.59
C LEU A 98 10.11 -7.36 -20.43
N LEU A 99 9.99 -8.17 -21.50
CA LEU A 99 10.28 -9.61 -21.45
C LEU A 99 11.74 -9.90 -21.09
N LYS A 100 12.67 -9.02 -21.49
CA LYS A 100 14.10 -9.12 -21.12
C LYS A 100 14.34 -9.07 -19.61
N TYR A 101 13.39 -8.52 -18.84
CA TYR A 101 13.41 -8.48 -17.39
C TYR A 101 12.52 -9.56 -16.76
N GLY A 102 12.01 -10.52 -17.55
CA GLY A 102 11.11 -11.56 -17.05
C GLY A 102 9.72 -11.06 -16.68
N LEU A 103 9.30 -9.90 -17.19
CA LEU A 103 7.96 -9.36 -16.99
C LEU A 103 7.10 -9.65 -18.24
N TYR A 104 6.06 -10.46 -18.05
CA TYR A 104 5.16 -10.95 -19.09
C TYR A 104 3.82 -10.23 -19.00
N PHE A 105 3.31 -9.75 -20.13
CA PHE A 105 1.95 -9.25 -20.20
C PHE A 105 0.96 -10.42 -20.22
N GLU A 106 -0.09 -10.37 -19.39
CA GLU A 106 -1.18 -11.34 -19.42
C GLU A 106 -2.44 -10.76 -20.06
N SER A 107 -3.00 -9.69 -19.49
CA SER A 107 -4.27 -9.12 -19.96
C SER A 107 -4.50 -7.69 -19.47
N VAL A 108 -5.51 -7.04 -20.07
CA VAL A 108 -6.07 -5.77 -19.55
C VAL A 108 -7.35 -6.05 -18.76
N ILE A 109 -7.41 -5.55 -17.53
CA ILE A 109 -8.56 -5.67 -16.63
C ILE A 109 -9.31 -4.34 -16.59
N PHE A 110 -10.59 -4.37 -16.96
CA PHE A 110 -11.47 -3.20 -16.91
C PHE A 110 -12.37 -3.23 -15.68
N GLY A 111 -12.42 -2.13 -14.93
CA GLY A 111 -13.28 -1.97 -13.75
C GLY A 111 -12.83 -2.74 -12.51
N GLY A 112 -12.00 -3.77 -12.63
CA GLY A 112 -11.27 -4.40 -11.52
C GLY A 112 -12.12 -5.06 -10.43
N ARG A 113 -13.40 -5.38 -10.69
CA ARG A 113 -14.26 -6.12 -9.75
C ARG A 113 -13.69 -7.49 -9.38
N GLU A 114 -13.04 -8.13 -10.34
CA GLU A 114 -12.34 -9.42 -10.14
C GLU A 114 -11.19 -9.30 -9.13
N LEU A 115 -10.74 -8.09 -8.81
CA LEU A 115 -9.64 -7.84 -7.87
C LEU A 115 -10.08 -7.52 -6.45
N GLU A 116 -11.38 -7.41 -6.19
CA GLU A 116 -11.93 -7.16 -4.84
C GLU A 116 -11.72 -8.35 -3.88
N GLU A 117 -11.50 -9.53 -4.44
CA GLU A 117 -11.24 -10.76 -3.69
C GLU A 117 -9.78 -10.87 -3.24
N TYR A 118 -8.84 -10.33 -4.02
CA TYR A 118 -7.42 -10.44 -3.74
C TYR A 118 -6.93 -9.39 -2.73
N LEU A 119 -5.96 -9.80 -1.93
CA LEU A 119 -5.16 -8.88 -1.13
C LEU A 119 -3.93 -8.47 -1.93
N LEU A 120 -3.77 -7.16 -2.08
CA LEU A 120 -2.72 -6.56 -2.87
C LEU A 120 -1.77 -5.77 -1.98
N ALA A 121 -0.47 -6.02 -2.11
CA ALA A 121 0.56 -5.16 -1.54
C ALA A 121 0.94 -4.06 -2.53
N LYS A 122 1.07 -2.83 -2.03
CA LYS A 122 1.65 -1.74 -2.83
C LYS A 122 3.17 -1.88 -2.85
N ALA A 123 3.72 -1.88 -4.06
CA ALA A 123 5.16 -1.94 -4.25
C ALA A 123 5.60 -0.98 -5.35
N SER A 124 6.87 -0.61 -5.34
CA SER A 124 7.51 0.09 -6.44
C SER A 124 8.46 -0.88 -7.14
N LEU A 125 8.20 -1.13 -8.42
CA LEU A 125 9.03 -1.94 -9.29
C LEU A 125 10.01 -1.03 -10.05
N THR A 126 11.29 -1.39 -10.01
CA THR A 126 12.35 -0.75 -10.79
C THR A 126 13.00 -1.80 -11.69
N LEU A 127 13.00 -1.54 -12.99
CA LEU A 127 13.64 -2.34 -14.04
C LEU A 127 14.71 -1.47 -14.71
N GLU A 128 15.96 -1.59 -14.27
CA GLU A 128 17.06 -0.68 -14.64
C GLU A 128 16.69 0.82 -14.45
N HIS A 129 16.28 1.49 -15.53
CA HIS A 129 15.93 2.92 -15.58
C HIS A 129 14.41 3.17 -15.52
N ILE A 130 13.61 2.12 -15.62
CA ILE A 130 12.14 2.20 -15.59
C ILE A 130 11.69 2.01 -14.16
N LYS A 131 10.91 2.96 -13.64
CA LYS A 131 10.27 2.86 -12.33
C LYS A 131 8.75 3.00 -12.48
N MET A 132 8.02 2.07 -11.86
CA MET A 132 6.56 2.05 -11.82
C MET A 132 6.06 1.64 -10.45
N ASP A 133 4.92 2.19 -10.05
CA ASP A 133 4.16 1.69 -8.92
C ASP A 133 3.25 0.55 -9.36
N VAL A 134 3.25 -0.52 -8.57
CA VAL A 134 2.54 -1.77 -8.87
C VAL A 134 1.79 -2.26 -7.65
N MET A 135 0.73 -3.02 -7.90
CA MET A 135 0.02 -3.79 -6.90
C MET A 135 0.38 -5.26 -7.08
N VAL A 136 0.91 -5.89 -6.02
CA VAL A 136 1.36 -7.28 -6.03
C VAL A 136 0.29 -8.15 -5.39
N GLU A 137 -0.17 -9.18 -6.09
CA GLU A 137 -1.08 -10.18 -5.53
C GLU A 137 -0.33 -11.07 -4.53
N ILE A 138 -0.71 -10.99 -3.24
CA ILE A 138 0.01 -11.67 -2.16
C ILE A 138 0.02 -13.19 -2.33
N ASP A 139 -1.10 -13.77 -2.72
CA ASP A 139 -1.25 -15.23 -2.87
C ASP A 139 -0.38 -15.81 -3.99
N SER A 140 -0.03 -14.98 -4.98
CA SER A 140 0.83 -15.36 -6.11
C SER A 140 2.33 -15.19 -5.82
N LEU A 141 2.69 -14.53 -4.72
CA LEU A 141 4.05 -14.07 -4.47
C LEU A 141 4.93 -15.21 -3.94
N LEU A 142 5.90 -15.60 -4.75
CA LEU A 142 6.96 -16.52 -4.40
C LEU A 142 8.28 -15.79 -4.49
N VAL A 143 8.90 -15.52 -3.34
CA VAL A 143 10.20 -14.84 -3.26
C VAL A 143 11.15 -15.63 -2.38
N ASP A 144 12.38 -15.79 -2.82
CA ASP A 144 13.43 -16.34 -1.97
C ASP A 144 13.73 -15.35 -0.85
N LYS A 145 13.43 -15.76 0.39
CA LYS A 145 13.63 -14.92 1.57
C LYS A 145 15.08 -14.50 1.77
N ALA A 146 16.04 -15.29 1.29
CA ALA A 146 17.46 -14.93 1.36
C ALA A 146 17.82 -13.72 0.48
N MET A 147 16.98 -13.40 -0.50
CA MET A 147 17.14 -12.26 -1.42
C MET A 147 16.37 -11.02 -0.96
N LEU A 148 15.62 -11.10 0.14
CA LEU A 148 14.91 -9.96 0.72
C LEU A 148 15.83 -9.19 1.67
N MET A 149 15.97 -7.90 1.41
CA MET A 149 16.65 -6.96 2.29
C MET A 149 15.61 -6.09 2.99
N HIS A 150 15.48 -6.21 4.31
CA HIS A 150 14.63 -5.32 5.09
C HIS A 150 15.28 -3.95 5.24
N ARG A 151 14.56 -2.89 4.86
CA ARG A 151 14.99 -1.55 5.23
C ARG A 151 14.83 -1.41 6.73
N HIS A 152 15.92 -1.13 7.45
CA HIS A 152 15.80 -0.65 8.82
C HIS A 152 14.89 0.57 8.81
N ALA A 153 13.77 0.49 9.55
CA ALA A 153 12.85 1.59 9.69
C ALA A 153 13.66 2.82 10.12
N GLN A 154 13.71 3.85 9.27
CA GLN A 154 14.30 5.15 9.61
C GLN A 154 13.35 5.95 10.52
N LEU A 155 12.62 5.24 11.39
CA LEU A 155 11.88 5.88 12.46
C LEU A 155 12.94 6.45 13.40
N PRO A 156 12.84 7.73 13.77
CA PRO A 156 13.66 8.27 14.84
C PRO A 156 13.57 7.33 16.04
N GLY A 157 14.69 7.01 16.69
CA GLY A 157 14.72 6.10 17.85
C GLY A 157 13.82 6.54 19.01
N THR A 158 13.29 7.77 18.93
CA THR A 158 12.26 8.30 19.80
C THR A 158 11.09 8.83 18.96
N LEU A 159 9.96 8.12 18.99
CA LEU A 159 8.67 8.64 18.54
C LEU A 159 7.99 9.33 19.73
N PRO A 160 7.78 10.66 19.72
CA PRO A 160 7.10 11.34 20.81
C PRO A 160 5.61 10.96 20.81
N LEU A 161 5.20 10.16 21.79
CA LEU A 161 3.79 9.87 22.07
C LEU A 161 3.30 10.88 23.12
N ASN A 162 2.54 11.87 22.70
CA ASN A 162 1.90 12.81 23.62
C ASN A 162 0.47 12.33 23.92
N THR A 163 0.26 11.83 25.14
CA THR A 163 -1.08 11.52 25.66
C THR A 163 -1.45 12.55 26.72
N SER A 164 -2.58 13.25 26.54
CA SER A 164 -3.16 14.08 27.60
C SER A 164 -4.35 13.35 28.23
N LEU A 165 -4.28 13.12 29.54
CA LEU A 165 -5.40 12.61 30.33
C LEU A 165 -5.94 13.73 31.21
N SER A 166 -7.14 14.22 30.92
CA SER A 166 -7.85 15.19 31.77
C SER A 166 -9.01 14.46 32.44
N LEU A 167 -8.86 14.16 33.73
CA LEU A 167 -9.89 13.51 34.55
C LEU A 167 -11.02 14.47 34.94
N LEU A 168 -10.72 15.77 34.94
CA LEU A 168 -11.61 16.83 35.38
C LEU A 168 -11.72 17.87 34.27
N GLU A 169 -12.90 18.45 34.11
CA GLU A 169 -13.21 19.52 33.15
C GLU A 169 -14.10 20.57 33.82
N THR A 170 -13.93 21.81 33.38
CA THR A 170 -14.81 22.91 33.77
C THR A 170 -14.89 23.88 32.61
N VAL A 171 -16.06 24.44 32.39
CA VAL A 171 -16.28 25.42 31.32
C VAL A 171 -16.36 26.78 31.98
N LEU A 172 -15.45 27.66 31.60
CA LEU A 172 -15.42 29.05 32.02
C LEU A 172 -15.69 29.93 30.80
N ASP A 173 -16.42 31.02 31.01
CA ASP A 173 -16.58 32.02 29.97
C ASP A 173 -15.32 32.91 29.82
N SER A 174 -15.24 33.63 28.71
CA SER A 174 -14.05 34.44 28.40
C SER A 174 -13.79 35.55 29.42
N ASN A 175 -14.82 36.08 30.10
CA ASN A 175 -14.67 37.11 31.11
C ASN A 175 -14.23 36.52 32.45
N GLU A 176 -14.69 35.32 32.79
CA GLU A 176 -14.23 34.54 33.94
C GLU A 176 -12.75 34.19 33.79
N ILE A 177 -12.31 33.75 32.60
CA ILE A 177 -10.89 33.44 32.36
C ILE A 177 -10.00 34.68 32.55
N LEU A 178 -10.47 35.85 32.10
CA LEU A 178 -9.72 37.11 32.19
C LEU A 178 -9.69 37.70 33.60
N SER A 179 -10.65 37.34 34.45
CA SER A 179 -10.73 37.82 35.83
C SER A 179 -9.98 36.93 36.82
N LEU A 180 -9.50 35.77 36.40
CA LEU A 180 -8.71 34.86 37.24
C LEU A 180 -7.35 35.47 37.62
N SER A 181 -7.06 35.43 38.91
CA SER A 181 -5.78 35.75 39.53
C SER A 181 -5.14 34.49 40.13
N THR A 182 -3.88 34.63 40.58
CA THR A 182 -3.14 33.52 41.20
C THR A 182 -3.68 33.07 42.56
N GLU A 183 -4.61 33.81 43.15
CA GLU A 183 -5.23 33.47 44.44
C GLU A 183 -6.62 32.85 44.31
N ASP A 184 -7.15 32.73 43.10
CA ASP A 184 -8.51 32.24 42.88
C ASP A 184 -8.59 30.71 42.82
N VAL A 185 -9.69 30.18 43.35
CA VAL A 185 -9.99 28.74 43.37
C VAL A 185 -10.97 28.41 42.25
N ILE A 186 -10.57 27.50 41.36
CA ILE A 186 -11.39 27.03 40.26
C ILE A 186 -12.01 25.68 40.62
N LEU A 187 -13.34 25.62 40.61
CA LEU A 187 -14.10 24.37 40.75
C LEU A 187 -14.07 23.60 39.43
N VAL A 188 -13.61 22.35 39.51
CA VAL A 188 -13.53 21.42 38.38
C VAL A 188 -14.43 20.21 38.65
N TYR A 189 -15.04 19.69 37.58
CA TYR A 189 -15.96 18.56 37.66
C TYR A 189 -15.34 17.33 37.02
N PRO A 190 -15.65 16.11 37.49
CA PRO A 190 -15.30 14.91 36.74
C PRO A 190 -15.94 14.94 35.36
N LYS A 191 -15.16 14.53 34.34
CA LYS A 191 -15.66 14.33 32.98
C LYS A 191 -16.75 13.26 32.93
#